data_AF-A0AAD5XH10-F1
#
_entry.id   AF-A0AAD5XH10-F1
#
_cell.length_a   1.000
_cell.length_b   1.000
_cell.length_c   1.000
_cell.angle_alpha   90.00
_cell.angle_beta   90.00
_cell.angle_gamma   90.00
#
_symmetry.space_group_name_H-M   'P 1'
#
loop_
_entity.id
_entity.type
_entity.pdbx_description
1 polymer ?
#
loop_
_entity_poly.entity_id
_entity_poly.type
_entity_poly.pdbx_seq_one_letter_code
_entity_poly.pdbx_strand_id
1 'polypeptide(L)'
;MAPCNTPKTSVESLIEAAISEILDCFNASLPPPPPPQSSSSLSSSSSPPNRKVHVDRLIYCLTGILFTHSSPNPFGGRRSNLGYWVYNGTTVCDLINFIVGAAYRAYMGMKGRQGLDAVVVGVNRVLELHDMVVVVIGAERLSDGTGGSGGVNKNLTDELVLRGMNRSNHVEFYRVSWIPEHLRLSGVPDDAIDLNAVYFTARDVQRRIDSELFTFFFHPFPTPIFATQNFLITISKLYA
;
A
#
# COMPACT_ATOMS: atom_id res chain seq x y z
N MET A 1 -28.61 5.33 41.09
CA MET A 1 -27.52 5.15 40.11
C MET A 1 -28.16 4.67 38.82
N ALA A 2 -28.22 5.51 37.79
CA ALA A 2 -28.75 5.11 36.49
C ALA A 2 -27.69 4.29 35.74
N PRO A 3 -28.04 3.17 35.09
CA PRO A 3 -27.10 2.43 34.27
C PRO A 3 -26.72 3.30 33.07
N CYS A 4 -25.43 3.64 32.97
CA CYS A 4 -24.86 4.31 31.82
C CYS A 4 -24.90 3.33 30.64
N ASN A 5 -25.90 3.47 29.78
CA ASN A 5 -25.97 2.75 28.51
C ASN A 5 -24.97 3.39 27.55
N THR A 6 -23.70 3.02 27.65
CA THR A 6 -22.78 3.26 26.54
C THR A 6 -23.21 2.35 25.39
N PRO A 7 -23.47 2.90 24.19
CA PRO A 7 -23.77 2.08 23.03
C PRO A 7 -22.54 1.20 22.78
N LYS A 8 -22.71 -0.12 22.82
CA LYS A 8 -21.68 -1.06 22.38
C LYS A 8 -21.44 -0.77 20.90
N THR A 9 -20.43 0.03 20.60
CA THR A 9 -19.92 0.20 19.24
C THR A 9 -19.61 -1.17 18.70
N SER A 10 -20.38 -1.61 17.69
CA SER A 10 -20.19 -2.91 17.05
C SER A 10 -18.75 -2.98 16.52
N VAL A 11 -18.11 -4.15 16.61
CA VAL A 11 -16.77 -4.37 16.03
C VAL A 11 -16.74 -3.97 14.55
N GLU A 12 -17.85 -4.16 13.85
CA GLU A 12 -18.03 -3.71 12.46
C GLU A 12 -17.87 -2.20 12.31
N SER A 13 -18.44 -1.40 13.22
CA SER A 13 -18.29 0.07 13.18
C SER A 13 -16.84 0.54 13.38
N LEU A 14 -16.05 -0.21 14.16
CA LEU A 14 -14.61 0.07 14.35
C LEU A 14 -13.80 -0.27 13.10
N ILE A 15 -14.15 -1.38 12.45
CA ILE A 15 -13.52 -1.81 11.19
C ILE A 15 -13.80 -0.76 10.10
N GLU A 16 -15.06 -0.35 9.92
CA GLU A 16 -15.44 0.68 8.96
C GLU A 16 -14.73 2.02 9.20
N ALA A 17 -14.64 2.46 10.46
CA ALA A 17 -13.91 3.68 10.81
C ALA A 17 -12.43 3.59 10.45
N ALA A 18 -11.77 2.46 10.75
CA ALA A 18 -10.36 2.24 10.43
C ALA A 18 -10.10 2.16 8.91
N ILE A 19 -11.02 1.54 8.15
CA ILE A 19 -10.95 1.52 6.68
C ILE A 19 -11.06 2.94 6.13
N SER A 20 -12.04 3.71 6.59
CA SER A 20 -12.22 5.11 6.18
C SER A 20 -10.95 5.92 6.43
N GLU A 21 -10.33 5.78 7.60
CA GLU A 21 -9.10 6.52 7.94
C GLU A 21 -7.93 6.14 7.02
N ILE A 22 -7.74 4.85 6.71
CA ILE A 22 -6.69 4.42 5.77
C ILE A 22 -6.95 4.98 4.37
N LEU A 23 -8.19 4.92 3.90
CA LEU A 23 -8.58 5.48 2.60
C LEU A 23 -8.40 6.99 2.57
N ASP A 24 -8.73 7.70 3.65
CA ASP A 24 -8.51 9.13 3.78
C ASP A 24 -7.03 9.48 3.77
N CYS A 25 -6.17 8.71 4.46
CA CYS A 25 -4.72 8.88 4.39
C CYS A 25 -4.18 8.69 2.96
N PHE A 26 -4.66 7.67 2.24
CA PHE A 26 -4.29 7.42 0.85
C PHE A 26 -4.79 8.52 -0.09
N ASN A 27 -6.01 9.01 0.11
CA ASN A 27 -6.57 10.11 -0.66
C ASN A 27 -5.88 11.46 -0.35
N ALA A 28 -5.50 11.71 0.91
CA ALA A 28 -4.79 12.92 1.31
C ALA A 28 -3.36 12.99 0.76
N SER A 29 -2.76 11.85 0.44
CA SER A 29 -1.47 11.77 -0.26
C SER A 29 -1.59 12.17 -1.75
N LEU A 30 -2.82 12.28 -2.28
CA LEU A 30 -3.03 12.76 -3.64
C LEU A 30 -2.82 14.28 -3.72
N PRO A 31 -2.20 14.78 -4.79
CA PRO A 31 -2.04 16.22 -5.00
C PRO A 31 -3.41 16.93 -4.98
N PRO A 32 -3.52 18.13 -4.38
CA PRO A 32 -4.76 18.87 -4.36
C PRO A 32 -5.24 19.16 -5.79
N PRO A 33 -6.56 19.17 -6.05
CA PRO A 33 -7.09 19.53 -7.36
C PRO A 33 -6.60 20.93 -7.73
N PRO A 34 -6.13 21.15 -8.98
CA PRO A 34 -5.70 22.48 -9.40
C PRO A 34 -6.87 23.46 -9.21
N PRO A 35 -6.61 24.70 -8.74
CA PRO A 35 -7.66 25.71 -8.61
C PRO A 35 -8.32 25.93 -9.97
N PRO A 36 -9.65 26.20 -10.02
CA PRO A 36 -10.34 26.49 -11.27
C PRO A 36 -9.62 27.67 -11.96
N GLN A 37 -8.97 27.39 -13.09
CA GLN A 37 -8.18 28.39 -13.79
C GLN A 37 -9.13 29.38 -14.47
N SER A 38 -9.26 30.57 -13.88
CA SER A 38 -9.83 31.73 -14.53
C SER A 38 -8.99 32.06 -15.77
N SER A 39 -9.63 31.98 -16.94
CA SER A 39 -9.01 32.14 -18.25
C SER A 39 -8.45 33.57 -18.46
N SER A 40 -7.18 33.79 -18.12
CA SER A 40 -6.43 34.95 -18.62
C SER A 40 -4.91 34.80 -18.42
N SER A 41 -4.18 35.04 -19.50
CA SER A 41 -2.72 35.22 -19.64
C SER A 41 -1.83 33.98 -19.85
N LEU A 42 -1.23 33.93 -21.05
CA LEU A 42 -0.16 33.05 -21.48
C LEU A 42 1.11 33.33 -20.67
N SER A 43 1.27 32.62 -19.56
CA SER A 43 2.56 32.45 -18.89
C SER A 43 2.82 30.96 -18.83
N SER A 44 3.90 30.51 -19.48
CA SER A 44 4.35 29.12 -19.46
C SER A 44 4.90 28.74 -18.09
N SER A 45 4.08 28.79 -17.03
CA SER A 45 4.35 28.11 -15.78
C SER A 45 3.84 26.68 -15.95
N SER A 46 4.74 25.76 -16.27
CA SER A 46 4.44 24.34 -16.28
C SER A 46 4.03 23.91 -14.87
N SER A 47 2.73 23.92 -14.61
CA SER A 47 2.15 23.26 -13.44
C SER A 47 2.77 21.86 -13.36
N PRO A 48 3.31 21.41 -12.20
CA PRO A 48 3.82 20.06 -12.10
C PRO A 48 2.71 19.11 -12.55
N PRO A 49 3.00 18.11 -13.39
CA PRO A 49 1.98 17.19 -13.88
C PRO A 49 1.27 16.62 -12.66
N ASN A 50 -0.06 16.73 -12.66
CA ASN A 50 -0.92 16.25 -11.61
C ASN A 50 -0.82 14.71 -11.57
N ARG A 51 0.18 14.19 -10.84
CA ARG A 51 0.48 12.76 -10.76
C ARG A 51 -0.48 12.14 -9.76
N LYS A 52 -1.65 11.75 -10.25
CA LYS A 52 -2.62 11.01 -9.47
C LYS A 52 -2.18 9.55 -9.41
N VAL A 53 -1.82 9.08 -8.22
CA VAL A 53 -1.67 7.66 -7.96
C VAL A 53 -3.04 7.10 -7.59
N HIS A 54 -3.45 5.99 -8.19
CA HIS A 54 -4.74 5.39 -7.86
C HIS A 54 -4.70 4.75 -6.47
N VAL A 55 -5.74 4.91 -5.66
CA VAL A 55 -5.81 4.35 -4.29
C VAL A 55 -5.63 2.83 -4.31
N ASP A 56 -6.24 2.14 -5.28
CA ASP A 56 -6.08 0.69 -5.43
C ASP A 56 -4.62 0.26 -5.56
N ARG A 57 -3.77 1.08 -6.18
CA ARG A 57 -2.33 0.80 -6.29
C ARG A 57 -1.69 0.72 -4.90
N LEU A 58 -2.06 1.63 -4.00
CA LEU A 58 -1.58 1.67 -2.62
C LEU A 58 -2.09 0.46 -1.82
N ILE A 59 -3.34 0.05 -2.04
CA ILE A 59 -3.92 -1.15 -1.41
C ILE A 59 -3.22 -2.42 -1.91
N TYR A 60 -2.92 -2.52 -3.20
CA TYR A 60 -2.13 -3.63 -3.73
C TYR A 60 -0.69 -3.62 -3.20
N CYS A 61 -0.04 -2.46 -3.09
CA CYS A 61 1.27 -2.36 -2.44
C CYS A 61 1.22 -2.86 -0.99
N LEU A 62 0.21 -2.41 -0.22
CA LEU A 62 -0.01 -2.84 1.16
C LEU A 62 -0.17 -4.36 1.23
N THR A 63 -0.95 -4.93 0.34
CA THR A 63 -1.15 -6.38 0.22
C THR A 63 0.15 -7.10 -0.11
N GLY A 64 0.97 -6.56 -1.03
CA GLY A 64 2.28 -7.11 -1.38
C GLY A 64 3.26 -7.14 -0.21
N ILE A 65 3.16 -6.18 0.72
CA ILE A 65 3.94 -6.12 1.96
C ILE A 65 3.42 -7.14 2.98
N LEU A 66 2.11 -7.14 3.23
CA LEU A 66 1.48 -7.93 4.29
C LEU A 66 1.36 -9.43 3.95
N PHE A 67 1.08 -9.80 2.70
CA PHE A 67 0.79 -11.20 2.34
C PHE A 67 2.08 -11.98 2.06
N THR A 68 2.95 -12.01 3.06
CA THR A 68 4.23 -12.72 3.05
C THR A 68 4.25 -13.78 4.14
N HIS A 69 4.98 -14.88 3.91
CA HIS A 69 5.07 -15.96 4.91
C HIS A 69 5.69 -15.49 6.25
N SER A 70 6.55 -14.46 6.20
CA SER A 70 7.17 -13.83 7.36
C SER A 70 6.25 -12.86 8.12
N SER A 71 5.10 -12.50 7.55
CA SER A 71 4.17 -11.59 8.23
C SER A 71 3.49 -12.26 9.42
N PRO A 72 3.06 -11.48 10.43
CA PRO A 72 2.34 -12.04 11.56
C PRO A 72 0.97 -12.55 11.15
N ASN A 73 0.39 -13.42 11.98
CA ASN A 73 -1.03 -13.80 11.88
C ASN A 73 -1.89 -12.51 11.95
N PRO A 74 -2.84 -12.26 11.03
CA PRO A 74 -3.45 -13.18 10.06
C PRO A 74 -2.90 -13.13 8.63
N PHE A 75 -1.83 -12.40 8.38
CA PHE A 75 -1.34 -12.17 7.01
C PHE A 75 -0.18 -13.08 6.61
N GLY A 76 0.50 -13.72 7.55
CA GLY A 76 1.51 -14.72 7.22
C GLY A 76 1.17 -16.08 7.81
N GLY A 77 2.21 -16.88 8.05
CA GLY A 77 2.07 -18.24 8.54
C GLY A 77 3.00 -19.21 7.84
N ARG A 78 2.73 -20.50 8.04
CA ARG A 78 3.55 -21.55 7.42
C ARG A 78 3.36 -21.47 5.90
N ARG A 79 4.43 -21.77 5.14
CA ARG A 79 4.37 -21.79 3.66
C ARG A 79 3.27 -22.70 3.10
N SER A 80 2.86 -23.71 3.86
CA SER A 80 1.78 -24.65 3.51
C SER A 80 0.38 -24.21 3.94
N ASN A 81 0.24 -23.12 4.69
CA ASN A 81 -1.04 -22.56 5.13
C ASN A 81 -0.86 -21.09 5.51
N LEU A 82 -0.92 -20.23 4.50
CA LEU A 82 -0.75 -18.79 4.65
C LEU A 82 -2.07 -18.18 5.12
N GLY A 83 -2.05 -17.28 6.09
CA GLY A 83 -3.31 -16.74 6.66
C GLY A 83 -4.19 -15.99 5.64
N TYR A 84 -3.60 -15.41 4.60
CA TYR A 84 -4.35 -14.78 3.50
C TYR A 84 -5.03 -15.76 2.54
N TRP A 85 -4.81 -17.07 2.65
CA TRP A 85 -5.47 -18.03 1.75
C TRP A 85 -6.99 -18.08 1.91
N VAL A 86 -7.50 -17.57 3.04
CA VAL A 86 -8.93 -17.47 3.32
C VAL A 86 -9.60 -16.32 2.54
N TYR A 87 -8.81 -15.42 1.96
CA TYR A 87 -9.33 -14.33 1.15
C TYR A 87 -9.90 -14.85 -0.18
N ASN A 88 -11.18 -14.56 -0.44
CA ASN A 88 -11.90 -14.91 -1.67
C ASN A 88 -12.62 -13.69 -2.29
N GLY A 89 -12.23 -12.47 -1.91
CA GLY A 89 -12.80 -11.25 -2.48
C GLY A 89 -12.39 -11.08 -3.94
N THR A 90 -13.18 -10.33 -4.70
CA THR A 90 -12.91 -10.05 -6.13
C THR A 90 -12.60 -8.58 -6.39
N THR A 91 -12.87 -7.72 -5.41
CA THR A 91 -12.67 -6.27 -5.54
C THR A 91 -11.59 -5.79 -4.57
N VAL A 92 -11.00 -4.64 -4.89
CA VAL A 92 -10.00 -4.00 -4.01
C VAL A 92 -10.64 -3.53 -2.69
N CYS A 93 -11.93 -3.21 -2.70
CA CYS A 93 -12.70 -2.91 -1.50
C CYS A 93 -12.77 -4.13 -0.57
N ASP A 94 -13.07 -5.32 -1.11
CA ASP A 94 -13.07 -6.57 -0.33
C ASP A 94 -11.69 -6.84 0.28
N LEU A 95 -10.62 -6.49 -0.43
CA LEU A 95 -9.24 -6.69 -0.01
C LEU A 95 -8.88 -5.85 1.21
N ILE A 96 -9.19 -4.54 1.20
CA ILE A 96 -8.93 -3.68 2.36
C ILE A 96 -9.81 -4.07 3.55
N ASN A 97 -11.08 -4.43 3.30
CA ASN A 97 -12.00 -4.95 4.31
C ASN A 97 -11.46 -6.23 4.96
N PHE A 98 -10.90 -7.14 4.16
CA PHE A 98 -10.27 -8.34 4.65
C PHE A 98 -9.03 -8.02 5.49
N ILE A 99 -8.15 -7.13 5.03
CA ILE A 99 -6.92 -6.77 5.74
C ILE A 99 -7.25 -6.24 7.14
N VAL A 100 -8.08 -5.20 7.21
CA VAL A 100 -8.44 -4.55 8.48
C VAL A 100 -9.27 -5.50 9.35
N GLY A 101 -10.29 -6.14 8.77
CA GLY A 101 -11.17 -7.04 9.49
C GLY A 101 -10.45 -8.27 10.03
N ALA A 102 -9.51 -8.84 9.29
CA ALA A 102 -8.71 -9.97 9.77
C ALA A 102 -7.80 -9.54 10.92
N ALA A 103 -7.09 -8.41 10.80
CA ALA A 103 -6.24 -7.92 11.90
C ALA A 103 -7.05 -7.68 13.18
N TYR A 104 -8.22 -7.06 13.07
CA TYR A 104 -9.12 -6.84 14.21
C TYR A 104 -9.64 -8.14 14.81
N ARG A 105 -10.07 -9.10 13.99
CA ARG A 105 -10.51 -10.43 14.48
C ARG A 105 -9.38 -11.18 15.18
N ALA A 106 -8.17 -11.14 14.63
CA ALA A 106 -6.99 -11.75 15.23
C ALA A 106 -6.65 -11.10 16.58
N TYR A 107 -6.72 -9.76 16.66
CA TYR A 107 -6.55 -9.01 17.89
C TYR A 107 -7.58 -9.40 18.95
N MET A 108 -8.87 -9.44 18.60
CA MET A 108 -9.94 -9.77 19.55
C MET A 108 -9.88 -11.24 19.99
N GLY A 109 -9.58 -12.17 19.08
CA GLY A 109 -9.57 -13.60 19.36
C GLY A 109 -8.33 -14.08 20.13
N MET A 110 -7.14 -13.59 19.76
CA MET A 110 -5.87 -14.05 20.32
C MET A 110 -5.24 -13.07 21.32
N LYS A 111 -5.83 -11.89 21.52
CA LYS A 111 -5.26 -10.77 22.31
C LYS A 111 -3.89 -10.29 21.82
N GLY A 112 -3.52 -10.60 20.58
CA GLY A 112 -2.24 -10.22 19.98
C GLY A 112 -2.35 -8.97 19.12
N ARG A 113 -1.44 -8.00 19.29
CA ARG A 113 -1.42 -6.75 18.50
C ARG A 113 -0.63 -6.84 17.20
N GLN A 114 0.16 -7.89 17.02
CA GLN A 114 1.11 -8.02 15.91
C GLN A 114 0.46 -7.84 14.52
N GLY A 115 -0.76 -8.34 14.31
CA GLY A 115 -1.48 -8.14 13.05
C GLY A 115 -1.83 -6.68 12.80
N LEU A 116 -2.37 -5.97 13.80
CA LEU A 116 -2.67 -4.53 13.71
C LEU A 116 -1.40 -3.71 13.51
N ASP A 117 -0.35 -4.00 14.28
CA ASP A 117 0.94 -3.32 14.17
C ASP A 117 1.53 -3.50 12.76
N ALA A 118 1.41 -4.68 12.17
CA ALA A 118 1.84 -4.93 10.80
C ALA A 118 1.05 -4.11 9.78
N VAL A 119 -0.28 -3.95 9.93
CA VAL A 119 -1.07 -3.06 9.06
C VAL A 119 -0.56 -1.62 9.18
N VAL A 120 -0.36 -1.11 10.39
CA VAL A 120 0.13 0.25 10.63
C VAL A 120 1.49 0.45 9.95
N VAL A 121 2.44 -0.45 10.20
CA VAL A 121 3.78 -0.38 9.60
C VAL A 121 3.71 -0.46 8.08
N GLY A 122 2.86 -1.35 7.55
CA GLY A 122 2.62 -1.50 6.11
C GLY A 122 2.07 -0.23 5.47
N VAL A 123 1.05 0.39 6.07
CA VAL A 123 0.43 1.63 5.55
C VAL A 123 1.45 2.76 5.52
N ASN A 124 2.19 2.97 6.61
CA ASN A 124 3.24 4.00 6.65
C ASN A 124 4.31 3.74 5.59
N ARG A 125 4.69 2.48 5.38
CA ARG A 125 5.69 2.13 4.37
C ARG A 125 5.19 2.38 2.94
N VAL A 126 3.92 2.12 2.67
CA VAL A 126 3.30 2.44 1.37
C VAL A 126 3.30 3.95 1.12
N LEU A 127 2.99 4.76 2.14
CA LEU A 127 3.05 6.22 2.04
C LEU A 127 4.48 6.73 1.80
N GLU A 128 5.47 6.19 2.51
CA GLU A 128 6.89 6.52 2.26
C GLU A 128 7.33 6.19 0.84
N LEU A 129 6.97 4.99 0.34
CA LEU A 129 7.27 4.59 -1.03
C LEU A 129 6.58 5.50 -2.04
N HIS A 130 5.33 5.88 -1.79
CA HIS A 130 4.61 6.84 -2.61
C HIS A 130 5.32 8.19 -2.68
N ASP A 131 5.66 8.77 -1.53
CA ASP A 131 6.33 10.07 -1.46
C ASP A 131 7.72 10.03 -2.11
N MET A 132 8.48 8.95 -1.89
CA MET A 132 9.79 8.75 -2.54
C MET A 132 9.66 8.63 -4.06
N VAL A 133 8.68 7.89 -4.56
CA VAL A 133 8.43 7.76 -6.01
C VAL A 133 8.05 9.12 -6.62
N VAL A 134 7.20 9.89 -5.95
CA VAL A 134 6.78 11.21 -6.44
C VAL A 134 7.97 12.17 -6.56
N VAL A 135 8.88 12.17 -5.58
CA VAL A 135 10.09 13.01 -5.57
C VAL A 135 11.07 12.61 -6.68
N VAL A 136 11.36 11.32 -6.84
CA VAL A 136 12.35 10.84 -7.83
C VAL A 136 11.90 11.13 -9.26
N ILE A 137 10.64 10.86 -9.62
CA ILE A 137 10.11 11.16 -10.96
C ILE A 137 10.06 12.69 -11.20
N GLY A 138 10.03 13.50 -10.13
CA GLY A 138 10.12 14.96 -10.22
C GLY A 138 11.53 15.45 -10.59
N ALA A 139 12.55 14.80 -10.03
CA ALA A 139 13.96 15.17 -10.21
C ALA A 139 14.55 14.70 -11.55
N GLU A 140 14.13 13.53 -12.07
CA GLU A 140 14.69 12.95 -13.31
C GLU A 140 14.40 13.76 -14.58
N ARG A 141 13.46 14.72 -14.57
CA ARG A 141 13.23 15.62 -15.71
C ARG A 141 14.29 16.72 -15.87
N LEU A 142 15.21 16.88 -14.90
CA LEU A 142 16.27 17.90 -14.95
C LEU A 142 17.66 17.33 -15.23
N SER A 143 17.85 16.01 -15.25
CA SER A 143 19.15 15.40 -15.54
C SER A 143 19.20 14.85 -16.96
N ASP A 144 19.81 15.61 -17.86
CA ASP A 144 20.13 15.22 -19.22
C ASP A 144 21.04 13.96 -19.24
N GLY A 145 20.52 12.86 -19.76
CA GLY A 145 21.29 11.86 -20.51
C GLY A 145 22.31 10.96 -19.81
N THR A 146 22.53 11.01 -18.49
CA THR A 146 23.49 10.10 -17.83
C THR A 146 22.76 9.07 -16.98
N GLY A 147 22.46 7.91 -17.59
CA GLY A 147 21.68 6.84 -17.01
C GLY A 147 22.31 6.19 -15.77
N GLY A 148 21.45 5.77 -14.84
CA GLY A 148 21.73 4.63 -13.97
C GLY A 148 21.66 4.87 -12.46
N SER A 149 20.49 5.22 -11.90
CA SER A 149 20.12 4.78 -10.53
C SER A 149 18.72 5.19 -10.04
N GLY A 150 18.00 6.10 -10.70
CA GLY A 150 16.68 6.53 -10.20
C GLY A 150 15.54 5.51 -10.39
N GLY A 151 15.76 4.43 -11.14
CA GLY A 151 14.76 3.37 -11.37
C GLY A 151 14.51 2.42 -10.19
N VAL A 152 15.33 2.42 -9.13
CA VAL A 152 15.27 1.39 -8.08
C VAL A 152 13.94 1.41 -7.31
N ASN A 153 13.39 2.60 -7.02
CA ASN A 153 12.17 2.71 -6.22
C ASN A 153 10.87 2.50 -7.03
N LYS A 154 10.88 2.86 -8.32
CA LYS A 154 9.76 2.56 -9.22
C LYS A 154 9.58 1.04 -9.36
N ASN A 155 10.70 0.33 -9.57
CA ASN A 155 10.71 -1.12 -9.70
C ASN A 155 10.14 -1.80 -8.45
N LEU A 156 10.51 -1.34 -7.26
CA LEU A 156 9.99 -1.89 -6.00
C LEU A 156 8.47 -1.67 -5.86
N THR A 157 7.97 -0.49 -6.22
CA THR A 157 6.54 -0.19 -6.11
C THR A 157 5.74 -1.03 -7.11
N ASP A 158 6.17 -1.10 -8.37
CA ASP A 158 5.53 -1.94 -9.40
C ASP A 158 5.57 -3.43 -9.00
N GLU A 159 6.68 -3.90 -8.43
CA GLU A 159 6.79 -5.26 -7.90
C GLU A 159 5.79 -5.52 -6.77
N LEU A 160 5.65 -4.59 -5.82
CA LEU A 160 4.70 -4.71 -4.73
C LEU A 160 3.25 -4.72 -5.21
N VAL A 161 2.91 -3.89 -6.21
CA VAL A 161 1.56 -3.90 -6.83
C VAL A 161 1.27 -5.26 -7.43
N LEU A 162 2.17 -5.75 -8.30
CA LEU A 162 1.98 -7.01 -8.99
C LEU A 162 1.93 -8.19 -8.01
N ARG A 163 2.76 -8.15 -6.96
CA ARG A 163 2.69 -9.12 -5.87
C ARG A 163 1.34 -9.06 -5.15
N GLY A 164 0.86 -7.87 -4.80
CA GLY A 164 -0.43 -7.68 -4.16
C GLY A 164 -1.58 -8.24 -5.00
N MET A 165 -1.60 -7.93 -6.30
CA MET A 165 -2.57 -8.45 -7.26
C MET A 165 -2.53 -9.99 -7.35
N ASN A 166 -1.34 -10.56 -7.39
CA ASN A 166 -1.15 -12.01 -7.45
C ASN A 166 -1.61 -12.70 -6.15
N ARG A 167 -1.23 -12.16 -4.99
CA ARG A 167 -1.57 -12.73 -3.67
C ARG A 167 -3.04 -12.57 -3.30
N SER A 168 -3.73 -11.58 -3.87
CA SER A 168 -5.18 -11.40 -3.77
C SER A 168 -5.95 -12.18 -4.83
N ASN A 169 -5.28 -12.95 -5.69
CA ASN A 169 -5.93 -13.69 -6.79
C ASN A 169 -6.72 -12.78 -7.75
N HIS A 170 -6.37 -11.49 -7.83
CA HIS A 170 -6.95 -10.55 -8.80
C HIS A 170 -6.26 -10.62 -10.17
N VAL A 171 -5.18 -11.43 -10.28
CA VAL A 171 -4.49 -11.76 -11.53
C VAL A 171 -4.15 -13.26 -11.54
N GLU A 172 -4.20 -13.88 -12.72
CA GLU A 172 -3.94 -15.30 -12.90
C GLU A 172 -2.50 -15.68 -12.52
N PHE A 173 -2.38 -16.73 -11.71
CA PHE A 173 -1.09 -17.28 -11.30
C PHE A 173 -0.40 -17.94 -12.51
N TYR A 174 0.92 -17.78 -12.64
CA TYR A 174 1.76 -18.32 -13.73
C TYR A 174 1.61 -17.71 -15.14
N ARG A 175 1.02 -16.51 -15.25
CA ARG A 175 1.04 -15.75 -16.51
C ARG A 175 1.86 -14.49 -16.40
N VAL A 176 2.37 -14.04 -17.56
CA VAL A 176 2.90 -12.68 -17.69
C VAL A 176 1.79 -11.73 -17.30
N SER A 177 2.05 -10.97 -16.26
CA SER A 177 1.08 -10.07 -15.66
C SER A 177 1.55 -8.65 -15.84
N TRP A 178 0.62 -7.80 -16.26
CA TRP A 178 0.86 -6.40 -16.54
C TRP A 178 0.09 -5.57 -15.53
N ILE A 179 0.70 -4.48 -15.06
CA ILE A 179 -0.02 -3.49 -14.27
C ILE A 179 -1.05 -2.82 -15.19
N PRO A 180 -2.36 -2.89 -14.89
CA PRO A 180 -3.40 -2.19 -15.61
C PRO A 180 -3.11 -0.69 -15.71
N GLU A 181 -3.50 -0.07 -16.82
CA GLU A 181 -3.19 1.33 -17.12
C GLU A 181 -3.57 2.30 -15.99
N HIS A 182 -4.76 2.13 -15.41
CA HIS A 182 -5.24 2.95 -14.30
C HIS A 182 -4.42 2.80 -13.00
N LEU A 183 -3.65 1.72 -12.86
CA LEU A 183 -2.74 1.50 -11.72
C LEU A 183 -1.31 1.91 -12.04
N ARG A 184 -0.98 2.32 -13.27
CA ARG A 184 0.37 2.76 -13.63
C ARG A 184 0.64 4.17 -13.08
N LEU A 185 1.91 4.44 -12.78
CA LEU A 185 2.35 5.78 -12.44
C LEU A 185 2.23 6.68 -13.68
N SER A 186 1.44 7.74 -13.60
CA SER A 186 1.27 8.71 -14.68
C SER A 186 2.59 9.40 -15.03
N GLY A 187 2.89 9.49 -16.33
CA GLY A 187 4.09 10.17 -16.85
C GLY A 187 5.27 9.25 -17.19
N VAL A 188 5.07 7.93 -17.15
CA VAL A 188 5.98 6.95 -17.76
C VAL A 188 5.65 6.87 -19.26
N PRO A 189 6.61 7.11 -20.17
CA PRO A 189 6.35 7.05 -21.61
C PRO A 189 6.08 5.60 -22.06
N ASP A 190 5.27 5.44 -23.12
CA ASP A 190 4.74 4.14 -23.57
C ASP A 190 5.83 3.18 -24.11
N ASP A 191 6.96 3.72 -24.53
CA ASP A 191 8.14 2.94 -24.93
C ASP A 191 8.80 2.20 -23.75
N ALA A 192 8.50 2.59 -22.50
CA ALA A 192 8.93 1.89 -21.29
C ALA A 192 7.95 0.79 -20.82
N ILE A 193 6.91 0.45 -21.61
CA ILE A 193 5.90 -0.55 -21.22
C ILE A 193 6.51 -1.95 -21.02
N ASP A 194 7.48 -2.35 -21.84
CA ASP A 194 8.15 -3.64 -21.72
C ASP A 194 8.94 -3.79 -20.39
N LEU A 195 9.30 -2.68 -19.75
CA LEU A 195 9.97 -2.68 -18.44
C LEU A 195 9.01 -2.91 -17.27
N ASN A 196 7.69 -2.76 -17.48
CA ASN A 196 6.68 -2.95 -16.42
C ASN A 196 6.10 -4.38 -16.40
N ALA A 197 6.60 -5.27 -17.26
CA ALA A 197 6.22 -6.68 -17.25
C ALA A 197 7.01 -7.42 -16.17
N VAL A 198 6.32 -8.11 -15.27
CA VAL A 198 6.98 -9.06 -14.34
C VAL A 198 6.58 -10.47 -14.71
N TYR A 199 7.60 -11.30 -14.96
CA TYR A 199 7.43 -12.72 -15.17
C TYR A 199 7.32 -13.41 -13.81
N PHE A 200 6.12 -13.87 -13.48
CA PHE A 200 5.91 -14.76 -12.34
C PHE A 200 6.30 -16.19 -12.72
N THR A 201 7.61 -16.51 -12.71
CA THR A 201 8.04 -17.90 -12.78
C THR A 201 7.89 -18.56 -11.40
N ALA A 202 7.54 -19.85 -11.37
CA ALA A 202 7.27 -20.59 -10.13
C ALA A 202 8.45 -20.64 -9.13
N ARG A 203 9.68 -20.26 -9.54
CA ARG A 203 10.90 -20.46 -8.74
C ARG A 203 11.74 -19.21 -8.48
N ASP A 204 11.71 -18.18 -9.32
CA ASP A 204 12.70 -17.07 -9.21
C ASP A 204 12.21 -15.88 -8.38
N VAL A 205 10.90 -15.62 -8.35
CA VAL A 205 10.29 -14.60 -7.49
C VAL A 205 10.51 -14.93 -6.01
N GLN A 206 10.51 -16.21 -5.63
CA GLN A 206 10.56 -16.58 -4.21
C GLN A 206 11.94 -16.41 -3.55
N ARG A 207 13.06 -16.48 -4.29
CA ARG A 207 14.42 -16.44 -3.71
C ARG A 207 15.01 -15.04 -3.53
N ARG A 208 14.76 -14.13 -4.48
CA ARG A 208 15.33 -12.76 -4.43
C ARG A 208 14.65 -11.89 -3.37
N ILE A 209 13.41 -12.26 -3.01
CA ILE A 209 12.49 -11.51 -2.15
C ILE A 209 12.71 -11.80 -0.67
N ASP A 210 13.00 -13.06 -0.33
CA ASP A 210 13.24 -13.48 1.06
C ASP A 210 14.55 -12.87 1.61
N SER A 211 15.53 -12.52 0.76
CA SER A 211 16.80 -11.93 1.18
C SER A 211 16.75 -10.43 1.45
N GLU A 212 15.99 -9.65 0.68
CA GLU A 212 15.92 -8.20 0.92
C GLU A 212 14.95 -7.86 2.06
N LEU A 213 13.81 -8.57 2.16
CA LEU A 213 12.80 -8.29 3.18
C LEU A 213 13.21 -8.70 4.60
N PHE A 214 14.11 -9.68 4.73
CA PHE A 214 14.66 -10.07 6.03
C PHE A 214 15.46 -8.92 6.66
N THR A 215 16.12 -8.09 5.85
CA THR A 215 16.81 -6.88 6.29
C THR A 215 15.80 -5.75 6.60
N PHE A 216 14.70 -5.66 5.85
CA PHE A 216 13.70 -4.58 6.00
C PHE A 216 12.76 -4.72 7.21
N PHE A 217 12.36 -5.93 7.61
CA PHE A 217 11.45 -6.11 8.76
C PHE A 217 12.17 -6.05 10.12
N PHE A 218 13.49 -6.23 10.16
CA PHE A 218 14.25 -6.34 11.40
C PHE A 218 15.19 -5.15 11.70
N HIS A 219 15.36 -4.21 10.77
CA HIS A 219 16.03 -2.95 11.06
C HIS A 219 15.03 -1.86 11.44
N PRO A 220 15.12 -1.27 12.65
CA PRO A 220 14.34 -0.10 13.00
C PRO A 220 14.86 1.08 12.18
N PHE A 221 14.16 1.41 11.09
CA PHE A 221 14.35 2.71 10.45
C PHE A 221 13.81 3.80 11.39
N PRO A 222 14.46 4.99 11.46
CA PRO A 222 13.89 6.13 12.14
C PRO A 222 12.59 6.53 11.44
N THR A 223 11.46 6.23 12.07
CA THR A 223 10.14 6.48 11.51
C THR A 223 9.85 7.98 11.43
N PRO A 224 9.31 8.50 10.32
CA PRO A 224 8.77 9.85 10.28
C PRO A 224 7.59 9.96 11.26
N ILE A 225 7.70 10.90 12.20
CA ILE A 225 6.86 11.04 13.41
C ILE A 225 5.41 11.47 13.10
N PHE A 226 5.13 12.02 11.92
CA PHE A 226 3.90 12.79 11.70
C PHE A 226 2.66 11.97 11.32
N ALA A 227 2.79 10.90 10.51
CA ALA A 227 1.63 10.10 10.10
C ALA A 227 1.26 9.00 11.12
N THR A 228 2.27 8.44 11.77
CA THR A 228 2.11 7.40 12.80
C THR A 228 1.37 7.92 14.03
N GLN A 229 1.58 9.18 14.43
CA GLN A 229 0.90 9.71 15.61
C GLN A 229 -0.61 9.73 15.42
N ASN A 230 -1.17 10.29 14.35
CA ASN A 230 -2.64 10.38 14.24
C ASN A 230 -3.31 9.01 14.09
N PHE A 231 -2.78 8.10 13.26
CA PHE A 231 -3.37 6.77 13.08
C PHE A 231 -3.24 5.89 14.35
N LEU A 232 -2.06 5.90 15.01
CA LEU A 232 -1.89 5.21 16.30
C LEU A 232 -2.67 5.91 17.42
N ILE A 233 -2.90 7.21 17.36
CA ILE A 233 -3.73 7.95 18.31
C ILE A 233 -5.21 7.60 18.09
N THR A 234 -5.71 7.46 16.86
CA THR A 234 -7.09 7.03 16.61
C THR A 234 -7.29 5.60 17.08
N ILE A 235 -6.39 4.69 16.70
CA ILE A 235 -6.36 3.31 17.21
C ILE A 235 -6.30 3.35 18.75
N SER A 236 -5.31 3.99 19.37
CA SER A 236 -5.15 4.06 20.84
C SER A 236 -6.33 4.74 21.57
N LYS A 237 -6.97 5.76 20.98
CA LYS A 237 -8.20 6.40 21.49
C LYS A 237 -9.42 5.50 21.39
N LEU A 238 -9.46 4.57 20.43
CA LEU A 238 -10.49 3.53 20.33
C LEU A 238 -10.28 2.37 21.33
N TYR A 239 -9.11 2.31 22.00
CA TYR A 239 -8.74 1.27 22.98
C TYR A 239 -8.69 1.77 24.45
N ALA A 240 -8.97 3.05 24.72
CA ALA A 240 -9.03 3.62 26.07
C ALA A 240 -10.48 3.82 26.53
#